data_AF-A0A6B3H973-F1
#
_entry.id   AF-A0A6B3H973-F1
#
_cell.length_a   1.000
_cell.length_b   1.000
_cell.length_c   1.000
_cell.angle_alpha   90.00
_cell.angle_beta   90.00
_cell.angle_gamma   90.00
#
_symmetry.space_group_name_H-M   'P 1'
#
loop_
_entity.id
_entity.type
_entity.pdbx_description
1 polymer ?
#
loop_
_entity_poly.entity_id
_entity_poly.type
_entity_poly.pdbx_seq_one_letter_code
_entity_poly.pdbx_strand_id
1 'polypeptide(L)'
;TSAANDLEKAVELLAWRGRIVVLAGMATRPVLPAGPLYLKDCSVVGFAISQATAAELAAAAETIGTLLAAGRLLPPATVPLPLSAAAEAHGRLERGEVRGKILLRVDRTVPSDRT
;
A
#
# COMPACT_ATOMS: atom_id res chain seq x y z
N THR A 1 3.76 0.32 10.88
CA THR A 1 3.36 1.64 10.33
C THR A 1 2.89 2.48 11.50
N SER A 2 3.59 3.55 11.85
CA SER A 2 3.06 4.47 12.86
C SER A 2 1.78 5.06 12.29
N ALA A 3 0.63 4.68 12.84
CA ALA A 3 -0.68 5.16 12.39
C ALA A 3 -0.92 6.64 12.76
N ALA A 4 0.12 7.47 12.83
CA ALA A 4 0.07 8.86 13.20
C ALA A 4 0.10 9.74 11.94
N ASN A 5 -0.85 10.66 11.84
CA ASN A 5 -0.99 11.59 10.72
C ASN A 5 -0.50 12.98 11.16
N ASP A 6 0.80 13.25 11.06
CA ASP A 6 1.37 14.57 11.38
C ASP A 6 1.17 15.53 10.21
N LEU A 7 -0.01 16.15 10.14
CA LEU A 7 -0.36 17.06 9.05
C LEU A 7 0.34 18.42 9.15
N GLU A 8 0.69 18.87 10.35
CA GLU A 8 1.44 20.11 10.56
C GLU A 8 2.75 20.05 9.76
N LYS A 9 3.58 19.04 10.07
CA LYS A 9 4.86 18.82 9.40
C LYS A 9 4.69 18.50 7.92
N ALA A 10 3.69 17.70 7.56
CA ALA A 10 3.50 17.31 6.17
C ALA A 10 3.18 18.52 5.27
N VAL A 11 2.32 19.45 5.72
CA VAL A 11 1.95 20.65 4.94
C VAL A 11 3.10 21.65 4.86
N GLU A 12 3.92 21.78 5.91
CA GLU A 12 5.14 22.59 5.87
C GLU A 12 6.12 22.12 4.79
N LEU A 13 6.23 20.81 4.58
CA LEU A 13 7.14 20.20 3.59
C LEU A 13 6.58 20.17 2.16
N LEU A 14 5.28 20.43 1.97
CA LEU A 14 4.71 20.49 0.63
C LEU A 14 5.27 21.67 -0.18
N ALA A 15 5.59 21.40 -1.45
CA ALA A 15 5.71 22.42 -2.47
C ALA A 15 4.34 23.10 -2.71
N TRP A 16 4.37 24.29 -3.32
CA TRP A 16 3.16 24.97 -3.78
C TRP A 16 2.32 24.02 -4.66
N ARG A 17 1.01 23.98 -4.43
CA ARG A 17 0.06 23.11 -5.13
C ARG A 17 0.26 21.62 -4.88
N GLY A 18 0.98 21.28 -3.81
CA GLY A 18 1.25 19.92 -3.38
C GLY A 18 0.01 19.19 -2.86
N ARG A 19 0.10 17.85 -2.81
CA ARG A 19 -0.97 16.99 -2.32
C ARG A 19 -0.46 15.97 -1.30
N ILE A 20 -1.17 15.86 -0.20
CA ILE A 20 -1.06 14.75 0.76
C ILE A 20 -2.20 13.76 0.47
N VAL A 21 -1.88 12.47 0.45
CA VAL A 21 -2.86 11.38 0.36
C VAL A 21 -2.89 10.62 1.68
N VAL A 22 -4.03 10.66 2.37
CA VAL A 22 -4.26 9.94 3.64
C VAL A 22 -4.84 8.57 3.33
N LEU A 23 -4.03 7.53 3.54
CA LEU A 23 -4.36 6.13 3.25
C LEU A 23 -4.39 5.22 4.49
N ALA A 24 -4.07 5.77 5.67
CA ALA A 24 -4.06 5.06 6.95
C ALA A 24 -4.39 5.99 8.13
N GLY A 25 -4.66 5.41 9.29
CA GLY A 25 -5.00 6.15 10.51
C GLY A 25 -6.51 6.28 10.75
N MET A 26 -7.27 5.18 10.59
CA MET A 26 -8.73 5.14 10.74
C MET A 26 -9.27 5.80 12.01
N ALA A 27 -8.55 5.70 13.13
CA ALA A 27 -8.95 6.28 14.42
C ALA A 27 -8.33 7.67 14.70
N THR A 28 -7.48 8.19 13.80
CA THR A 28 -6.77 9.45 14.03
C THR A 28 -7.66 10.66 13.80
N ARG A 29 -7.35 11.75 14.52
CA ARG A 29 -7.98 13.05 14.37
C ARG A 29 -6.90 14.15 14.32
N PRO A 30 -6.09 14.20 13.25
CA PRO A 30 -5.02 15.18 13.16
C PRO A 30 -5.57 16.59 12.99
N VAL A 31 -4.90 17.58 13.56
CA VAL A 31 -5.22 19.00 13.34
C VAL A 31 -4.73 19.38 11.95
N LEU A 32 -5.57 20.08 11.18
CA LEU A 32 -5.23 20.55 9.85
C LEU A 32 -4.64 21.98 9.93
N PRO A 33 -3.38 22.22 9.51
CA PRO A 33 -2.80 23.56 9.43
C PRO A 33 -3.42 24.35 8.26
N ALA A 34 -4.61 24.90 8.48
CA ALA A 34 -5.41 25.53 7.42
C ALA A 34 -4.70 26.71 6.74
N GLY A 35 -3.98 27.55 7.50
CA GLY A 35 -3.26 28.71 6.97
C GLY A 35 -2.18 28.33 5.95
N PRO A 36 -1.16 27.52 6.33
CA PRO A 36 -0.15 27.03 5.40
C PRO A 36 -0.73 26.26 4.22
N LEU A 37 -1.77 25.44 4.45
CA LEU A 37 -2.45 24.69 3.39
C LEU A 37 -3.06 25.64 2.35
N TYR A 38 -3.81 26.63 2.81
CA TYR A 38 -4.47 27.65 1.97
C TYR A 38 -3.46 28.50 1.21
N LEU A 39 -2.44 29.04 1.89
CA LEU A 39 -1.46 29.94 1.28
C LEU A 39 -0.62 29.26 0.19
N LYS A 40 -0.35 27.96 0.34
CA LYS A 40 0.39 27.18 -0.65
C LYS A 40 -0.48 26.56 -1.73
N ASP A 41 -1.80 26.78 -1.72
CA ASP A 41 -2.76 26.15 -2.66
C ASP A 41 -2.71 24.61 -2.61
N CYS A 42 -2.49 24.03 -1.42
CA CYS A 42 -2.28 22.60 -1.22
C CYS A 42 -3.58 21.83 -0.95
N SER A 43 -3.54 20.51 -1.15
CA SER A 43 -4.68 19.61 -0.91
C SER A 43 -4.34 18.45 0.04
N VAL A 44 -5.34 18.02 0.81
CA VAL A 44 -5.33 16.76 1.56
C VAL A 44 -6.49 15.90 1.06
N VAL A 45 -6.20 14.68 0.61
CA VAL A 45 -7.19 13.78 0.00
C VAL A 45 -7.19 12.44 0.73
N GLY A 46 -8.36 11.98 1.16
CA GLY A 46 -8.52 10.64 1.70
C GLY A 46 -8.58 9.59 0.58
N PHE A 47 -7.92 8.45 0.77
CA PHE A 47 -7.94 7.33 -0.17
C PHE A 47 -8.15 6.01 0.56
N ALA A 48 -9.25 5.32 0.25
CA ALA A 48 -9.56 3.99 0.76
C ALA A 48 -9.64 3.01 -0.40
N ILE A 49 -8.62 2.16 -0.57
CA ILE A 49 -8.56 1.20 -1.68
C ILE A 49 -9.76 0.23 -1.70
N SER A 50 -10.33 -0.08 -0.54
CA SER A 50 -11.51 -0.94 -0.41
C SER A 50 -12.79 -0.32 -1.01
N GLN A 51 -12.78 0.99 -1.30
CA GLN A 51 -13.89 1.70 -1.94
C GLN A 51 -13.63 1.99 -3.43
N ALA A 52 -12.45 1.61 -3.95
CA ALA A 52 -12.17 1.77 -5.37
C ALA A 52 -13.03 0.80 -6.20
N THR A 53 -13.55 1.30 -7.31
CA THR A 53 -14.30 0.51 -8.28
C THR A 53 -13.38 -0.50 -8.97
N ALA A 54 -13.96 -1.56 -9.53
CA ALA A 54 -13.20 -2.54 -10.31
C ALA A 54 -12.46 -1.89 -11.49
N ALA A 55 -13.04 -0.87 -12.12
CA ALA A 55 -12.42 -0.13 -13.21
C ALA A 55 -11.19 0.67 -12.75
N GLU A 56 -11.28 1.37 -11.60
CA GLU A 56 -10.13 2.08 -11.03
C GLU A 56 -9.01 1.12 -10.62
N LEU A 57 -9.35 -0.02 -10.03
CA LEU A 57 -8.38 -1.06 -9.68
C LEU A 57 -7.71 -1.67 -10.92
N ALA A 58 -8.46 -1.90 -12.00
CA ALA A 58 -7.91 -2.41 -13.26
C ALA A 58 -6.92 -1.41 -13.89
N ALA A 59 -7.28 -0.13 -13.96
CA ALA A 59 -6.38 0.91 -14.47
C ALA A 59 -5.10 1.05 -13.62
N ALA A 60 -5.23 0.94 -12.30
CA ALA A 60 -4.07 0.91 -11.40
C ALA A 60 -3.19 -0.33 -11.65
N ALA A 61 -3.79 -1.50 -11.84
CA ALA A 61 -3.08 -2.74 -12.12
C ALA A 61 -2.32 -2.69 -13.46
N GLU A 62 -2.91 -2.13 -14.51
CA GLU A 62 -2.23 -1.92 -15.81
C GLU A 62 -1.01 -1.00 -15.67
N THR A 63 -1.16 0.09 -14.91
CA THR A 63 -0.06 1.03 -14.62
C THR A 63 1.07 0.31 -13.88
N ILE A 64 0.74 -0.45 -12.83
CA ILE A 64 1.70 -1.25 -12.06
C ILE A 64 2.40 -2.27 -12.98
N GLY A 65 1.66 -2.98 -13.81
CA GLY A 65 2.20 -3.95 -14.77
C GLY A 65 3.20 -3.31 -15.74
N THR A 66 2.86 -2.14 -16.27
CA THR A 66 3.75 -1.34 -17.14
C THR A 66 5.06 -0.98 -16.42
N LEU A 67 4.98 -0.51 -15.18
CA LEU A 67 6.17 -0.12 -14.41
C LEU A 67 7.04 -1.32 -14.03
N LEU A 68 6.42 -2.48 -13.71
CA LEU A 68 7.13 -3.73 -13.43
C LEU A 68 7.86 -4.22 -14.69
N ALA A 69 7.17 -4.27 -15.84
CA ALA A 69 7.76 -4.70 -17.10
C ALA A 69 8.92 -3.81 -17.54
N ALA A 70 8.84 -2.51 -17.26
CA ALA A 70 9.90 -1.55 -17.54
C ALA A 70 11.03 -1.52 -16.49
N GLY A 71 10.97 -2.34 -15.43
CA GLY A 71 11.94 -2.32 -14.33
C GLY A 71 11.94 -1.01 -13.52
N ARG A 72 10.90 -0.18 -13.65
CA ARG A 72 10.73 1.11 -12.96
C ARG A 72 10.08 0.97 -11.60
N LEU A 73 9.45 -0.17 -11.33
CA LEU A 73 8.96 -0.59 -10.03
C LEU A 73 9.63 -1.90 -9.66
N LEU A 74 10.33 -1.93 -8.53
CA LEU A 74 10.96 -3.15 -8.01
C LEU A 74 10.16 -3.63 -6.80
N PRO A 75 9.68 -4.89 -6.80
CA PRO A 75 9.01 -5.43 -5.64
C PRO A 75 10.00 -5.51 -4.46
N PRO A 76 9.53 -5.28 -3.21
CA PRO A 76 10.33 -5.55 -2.03
C PRO A 76 10.81 -7.01 -2.03
N ALA A 77 11.91 -7.29 -1.32
CA ALA A 77 12.37 -8.66 -1.11
C ALA A 77 11.22 -9.58 -0.67
N THR A 78 11.11 -10.74 -1.32
CA THR A 78 10.01 -11.68 -1.08
C THR A 78 10.49 -12.94 -0.38
N VAL A 79 9.73 -13.40 0.61
CA VAL A 79 9.96 -14.68 1.30
C VAL A 79 8.89 -15.67 0.84
N PRO A 80 9.19 -16.56 -0.12
CA PRO A 80 8.25 -17.57 -0.56
C PRO A 80 8.10 -18.67 0.49
N LEU A 81 6.87 -19.03 0.82
CA LEU A 81 6.51 -20.13 1.71
C LEU A 81 5.37 -20.94 1.06
N PRO A 82 5.24 -22.25 1.33
CA PRO A 82 4.06 -22.99 0.90
C PRO A 82 2.82 -22.50 1.64
N LEU A 83 1.64 -22.65 1.05
CA LEU A 83 0.38 -22.29 1.70
C LEU A 83 0.18 -23.01 3.04
N SER A 84 0.71 -24.23 3.20
CA SER A 84 0.69 -24.98 4.47
C SER A 84 1.39 -24.26 5.63
N ALA A 85 2.30 -23.32 5.34
CA ALA A 85 2.99 -22.51 6.34
C ALA A 85 2.27 -21.19 6.67
N ALA A 86 1.01 -20.99 6.24
CA ALA A 86 0.27 -19.75 6.44
C ALA A 86 0.17 -19.31 7.91
N ALA A 87 -0.03 -20.25 8.84
CA ALA A 87 -0.11 -19.95 10.27
C ALA A 87 1.22 -19.41 10.83
N GLU A 88 2.33 -20.05 10.48
CA GLU A 88 3.67 -19.61 10.87
C GLU A 88 4.01 -18.25 10.25
N ALA A 89 3.73 -18.10 8.95
CA ALA A 89 3.89 -16.86 8.21
C ALA A 89 3.14 -15.69 8.88
N HIS A 90 1.90 -15.92 9.30
CA HIS A 90 1.10 -14.93 9.99
C HIS A 90 1.69 -14.58 11.37
N GLY A 91 2.06 -15.57 12.17
CA GLY A 91 2.67 -15.33 13.48
C GLY A 91 3.98 -14.53 13.39
N ARG A 92 4.81 -14.77 12.36
CA ARG A 92 6.02 -13.96 12.10
C ARG A 92 5.68 -12.50 11.77
N LEU A 93 4.60 -12.28 11.02
CA LEU A 93 4.13 -10.94 10.67
C LEU A 93 3.69 -10.16 11.92
N GLU A 94 2.91 -10.79 12.79
CA GLU A 94 2.44 -10.19 14.04
C GLU A 94 3.59 -9.80 14.97
N ARG A 95 4.62 -10.63 15.07
CA ARG A 95 5.83 -10.36 15.87
C ARG A 95 6.78 -9.34 15.21
N GLY A 96 6.49 -8.86 14.01
CA GLY A 96 7.33 -7.89 13.30
C GLY A 96 8.64 -8.47 12.77
N GLU A 97 8.74 -9.79 12.63
CA GLU A 97 9.95 -10.51 12.19
C GLU A 97 10.12 -10.53 10.65
N VAL A 98 9.14 -9.98 9.93
CA VAL A 98 9.09 -10.01 8.47
C VAL A 98 9.76 -8.78 7.89
N ARG A 99 10.84 -9.00 7.13
CA ARG A 99 11.43 -8.01 6.22
C ARG A 99 10.93 -8.28 4.80
N GLY A 100 10.30 -7.29 4.17
CA GLY A 100 9.76 -7.41 2.82
C GLY A 100 8.33 -7.96 2.79
N LYS A 101 8.04 -8.88 1.86
CA LYS A 101 6.71 -9.47 1.66
C LYS A 101 6.76 -10.99 1.74
N ILE A 102 5.86 -11.61 2.51
CA ILE A 102 5.65 -13.05 2.45
C ILE A 102 4.80 -13.38 1.21
N LEU A 103 5.24 -14.37 0.43
CA LEU A 103 4.48 -14.91 -0.69
C LEU A 103 4.08 -16.35 -0.35
N LEU A 104 2.77 -16.61 -0.23
CA LEU A 104 2.26 -17.96 -0.06
C LEU A 104 2.01 -18.60 -1.43
N ARG A 105 2.73 -19.69 -1.70
CA ARG A 105 2.57 -20.48 -2.91
C ARG A 105 1.46 -21.50 -2.70
N VAL A 106 0.44 -21.43 -3.54
CA VAL A 106 -0.57 -22.48 -3.64
C VAL A 106 -0.01 -23.55 -4.56
N ASP A 107 0.18 -24.76 -4.06
CA ASP A 107 0.53 -25.90 -4.90
C ASP A 107 -0.64 -26.12 -5.86
N ARG A 108 -0.42 -25.80 -7.14
CA ARG A 108 -1.35 -26.23 -8.18
C ARG A 108 -1.09 -27.71 -8.41
N THR A 109 -1.89 -28.57 -7.81
CA THR A 109 -2.18 -29.87 -8.41
C THR A 109 -2.86 -29.57 -9.74
N VAL A 110 -2.07 -29.51 -10.82
CA VAL A 110 -2.61 -29.67 -12.17
C VAL A 110 -3.22 -31.08 -12.17
N PRO A 111 -4.54 -31.25 -12.40
CA PRO A 111 -5.10 -32.58 -12.58
C PRO A 111 -4.30 -33.23 -13.71
N SER A 112 -3.62 -34.34 -13.42
CA SER A 112 -3.04 -35.16 -14.49
C SER A 112 -4.19 -35.53 -15.41
N ASP A 113 -4.10 -35.17 -16.69
CA ASP A 113 -5.08 -35.52 -17.71
C ASP A 113 -5.49 -36.97 -17.54
N ARG A 114 -6.80 -37.20 -17.41
CA ARG A 114 -7.35 -38.56 -17.39
C ARG A 114 -7.34 -39.08 -18.82
N THR A 115 -6.36 -39.92 -19.10
CA THR A 115 -6.27 -40.94 -20.18
C THR A 115 -6.00 -40.44 -21.59
#